data_AF-R9B1F3-F1
#
_entry.id   AF-R9B1F3-F1
#
_cell.length_a   1.000
_cell.length_b   1.000
_cell.length_c   1.000
_cell.angle_alpha   90.00
_cell.angle_beta   90.00
_cell.angle_gamma   90.00
#
_symmetry.space_group_name_H-M   'P 1'
#
loop_
_entity.id
_entity.type
_entity.pdbx_description
1 polymer ?
#
loop_
_entity_poly.entity_id
_entity_poly.type
_entity_poly.pdbx_seq_one_letter_code
_entity_poly.pdbx_strand_id
1 'polypeptide(L)'
;MRSNIDHNAIINQGKSIALAIQVDNWLKAKGKSEPTQIPFGHSGLSHKPKSTEYKTGQQSMRESMAHAVSAKRPVLPSLDKPLTAEQQRHKFNFEAKNKAIAADENTFQGKCDLHGLTDFKVYKSGKCHCIKCRERTKQLGKEA
;
A
#
# COMPACT_ATOMS: atom_id res chain seq x y z
N MET A 1 38.59 -27.59 53.92
CA MET A 1 38.71 -26.71 52.74
C MET A 1 37.55 -25.72 52.77
N ARG A 2 37.80 -24.43 52.99
CA ARG A 2 36.78 -23.38 52.89
C ARG A 2 36.75 -22.91 51.44
N SER A 3 35.72 -23.28 50.69
CA SER A 3 35.50 -22.82 49.32
C SER A 3 35.22 -21.32 49.34
N ASN A 4 36.11 -20.53 48.75
CA ASN A 4 35.90 -19.10 48.49
C ASN A 4 34.87 -18.96 47.36
N ILE A 5 33.59 -19.14 47.68
CA ILE A 5 32.50 -18.87 46.74
C ILE A 5 32.42 -17.35 46.61
N ASP A 6 32.57 -16.85 45.39
CA ASP A 6 32.43 -15.43 45.08
C ASP A 6 31.04 -14.95 45.53
N HIS A 7 31.01 -14.00 46.46
CA HIS A 7 29.78 -13.47 47.01
C HIS A 7 28.92 -12.81 45.92
N ASN A 8 29.55 -12.30 44.86
CA ASN A 8 28.85 -11.76 43.70
C ASN A 8 28.09 -12.84 42.92
N ALA A 9 28.60 -14.07 42.87
CA ALA A 9 27.91 -15.17 42.21
C ALA A 9 26.59 -15.49 42.91
N ILE A 10 26.58 -15.50 44.25
CA ILE A 10 25.38 -15.73 45.07
C ILE A 10 24.37 -14.58 44.87
N ILE A 11 24.84 -13.33 44.89
CA ILE A 11 23.99 -12.15 44.66
C ILE A 11 23.38 -12.17 43.25
N ASN A 12 24.17 -12.50 42.24
CA ASN A 12 23.71 -12.56 40.85
C ASN A 12 22.72 -13.71 40.62
N GLN A 13 22.89 -14.83 41.31
CA GLN A 13 21.92 -15.93 41.31
C GLN A 13 20.58 -15.50 41.94
N GLY A 14 20.61 -14.76 43.05
CA GLY A 14 19.39 -14.20 43.65
C GLY A 14 18.66 -13.24 42.69
N LYS A 15 19.41 -12.36 42.01
CA LYS A 15 18.87 -11.43 41.02
C LYS A 15 18.27 -12.14 39.81
N SER A 16 18.91 -13.20 39.31
CA SER A 16 18.40 -13.95 38.16
C SER A 16 17.10 -14.70 38.48
N ILE A 17 17.01 -15.29 39.68
CA ILE A 17 15.78 -15.95 40.17
C ILE A 17 14.64 -14.93 40.29
N ALA A 18 14.91 -13.77 40.89
CA ALA A 18 13.91 -12.72 41.04
C ALA A 18 13.39 -12.23 39.67
N LEU A 19 14.28 -12.08 38.69
CA LEU A 19 13.91 -11.69 37.33
C LEU A 19 13.07 -12.76 36.63
N ALA A 20 13.42 -14.05 36.78
CA ALA A 20 12.66 -15.16 36.19
C ALA A 20 11.21 -15.17 36.72
N ILE A 21 11.03 -14.96 38.03
CA ILE A 21 9.70 -14.86 38.64
C ILE A 21 8.91 -13.66 38.09
N GLN A 22 9.56 -12.50 37.89
CA GLN A 22 8.90 -11.34 37.31
C GLN A 22 8.42 -11.59 35.87
N VAL A 23 9.25 -12.24 35.05
CA VAL A 23 8.91 -12.57 33.66
C VAL A 23 7.75 -13.57 33.61
N ASP A 24 7.78 -14.62 34.42
CA ASP A 24 6.72 -15.63 34.47
C ASP A 24 5.37 -15.02 34.89
N ASN A 25 5.37 -14.16 35.92
CA ASN A 25 4.17 -13.43 36.35
C ASN A 25 3.61 -12.53 35.23
N TRP A 26 4.49 -11.84 34.51
CA TRP A 26 4.08 -10.98 33.39
C TRP A 26 3.46 -11.79 32.23
N LEU A 27 4.06 -12.95 31.90
CA LEU A 27 3.55 -13.85 30.86
C LEU A 27 2.17 -14.42 31.25
N LYS A 28 2.03 -14.92 32.48
CA LYS A 28 0.76 -15.42 33.03
C LYS A 28 -0.34 -14.37 32.98
N ALA A 29 -0.03 -13.12 33.36
CA ALA A 29 -0.99 -12.01 33.28
C ALA A 29 -1.47 -11.69 31.85
N LYS A 30 -0.69 -12.08 30.83
CA LYS A 30 -1.06 -11.94 29.41
C LYS A 30 -1.67 -13.20 28.80
N GLY A 31 -1.92 -14.25 29.60
CA GLY A 31 -2.39 -15.56 29.12
C GLY A 31 -1.37 -16.28 28.25
N LYS A 32 -0.07 -16.00 28.43
CA LYS A 32 1.03 -16.58 27.67
C LYS A 32 1.92 -17.41 28.59
N SER A 33 2.62 -18.38 28.02
CA SER A 33 3.65 -19.17 28.70
C SER A 33 5.01 -18.91 28.08
N GLU A 34 6.07 -19.14 28.86
CA GLU A 34 7.43 -19.06 28.33
C GLU A 34 7.63 -20.11 27.23
N PRO A 35 8.20 -19.74 26.06
CA PRO A 35 8.50 -20.69 25.01
C PRO A 35 9.59 -21.67 25.47
N THR A 36 9.31 -22.96 25.43
CA THR A 36 10.23 -24.03 25.86
C THR A 36 11.49 -24.11 25.01
N GLN A 37 11.43 -23.69 23.74
CA GLN A 37 12.57 -23.61 22.82
C GLN A 37 12.22 -22.74 21.61
N ILE A 38 13.10 -21.82 21.21
CA ILE A 38 13.06 -21.22 19.87
C ILE A 38 13.73 -22.23 18.93
N PRO A 39 13.06 -22.75 17.89
CA PRO A 39 13.66 -23.77 17.04
C PRO A 39 14.91 -23.23 16.34
N PHE A 40 15.98 -24.04 16.34
CA PHE A 40 17.29 -23.66 15.81
C PHE A 40 17.16 -23.27 14.33
N GLY A 41 17.72 -22.12 13.95
CA GLY A 41 17.68 -21.61 12.57
C GLY A 41 16.41 -20.84 12.19
N HIS A 42 15.42 -20.70 13.07
CA HIS A 42 14.27 -19.82 12.85
C HIS A 42 14.53 -18.43 13.43
N SER A 43 15.08 -17.53 12.61
CA SER A 43 14.75 -16.11 12.75
C SER A 43 13.31 -15.92 12.26
N GLY A 44 12.46 -15.20 12.99
CA GLY A 44 11.03 -15.01 12.69
C GLY A 44 10.76 -14.17 11.43
N LEU A 45 11.33 -14.55 10.29
CA LEU A 45 11.36 -13.82 9.02
C LEU A 45 10.51 -14.47 7.93
N SER A 46 10.17 -15.77 8.01
CA SER A 46 9.53 -16.49 6.90
C SER A 46 8.01 -16.40 6.84
N HIS A 47 7.34 -15.81 7.83
CA HIS A 47 5.88 -15.75 7.87
C HIS A 47 5.37 -14.34 8.13
N LYS A 48 5.36 -13.47 7.12
CA LYS A 48 4.51 -12.26 7.13
C LYS A 48 3.80 -12.04 5.80
N PRO A 49 2.51 -11.66 5.82
CA PRO A 49 1.69 -11.43 4.62
C PRO A 49 2.15 -10.19 3.83
N LYS A 50 1.91 -10.21 2.52
CA LYS A 50 2.36 -9.24 1.48
C LYS A 50 2.02 -7.75 1.71
N SER A 51 1.29 -7.38 2.75
CA SER A 51 0.99 -5.98 3.10
C SER A 51 1.94 -5.39 4.15
N THR A 52 2.85 -6.19 4.70
CA THR A 52 3.85 -5.75 5.70
C THR A 52 5.24 -6.09 5.20
N GLU A 53 5.63 -5.54 4.05
CA GLU A 53 7.01 -5.67 3.56
C GLU A 53 7.99 -5.10 4.59
N TYR A 54 8.96 -5.92 4.98
CA TYR A 54 10.05 -5.51 5.85
C TYR A 54 10.85 -4.40 5.15
N LYS A 55 10.84 -3.21 5.73
CA LYS A 55 11.65 -2.10 5.26
C LYS A 55 13.02 -2.19 5.88
N THR A 56 14.06 -2.17 5.07
CA THR A 56 15.42 -2.06 5.58
C THR A 56 15.58 -0.78 6.40
N GLY A 57 16.54 -0.72 7.33
CA GLY A 57 16.80 0.51 8.10
C GLY A 57 16.99 1.73 7.19
N GLN A 58 17.62 1.55 6.02
CA GLN A 58 17.78 2.60 5.01
C GLN A 58 16.45 3.05 4.39
N GLN A 59 15.54 2.13 4.08
CA GLN A 59 14.20 2.44 3.55
C GLN A 59 13.35 3.16 4.61
N SER A 60 13.37 2.68 5.86
CA SER A 60 12.67 3.32 6.98
C SER A 60 13.15 4.75 7.20
N MET A 61 14.48 4.99 7.13
CA MET A 61 15.05 6.33 7.25
C MET A 61 14.62 7.23 6.08
N ARG A 62 14.69 6.73 4.83
CA ARG A 62 14.25 7.49 3.65
C ARG A 62 12.80 7.91 3.73
N GLU A 63 11.92 6.99 4.13
CA GLU A 63 10.49 7.28 4.27
C GLU A 63 10.20 8.25 5.41
N SER A 64 10.83 8.07 6.56
CA SER A 64 10.65 8.97 7.70
C SER A 64 11.09 10.39 7.36
N MET A 65 12.22 10.53 6.65
CA MET A 65 12.68 11.84 6.17
C MET A 65 11.75 12.42 5.10
N ALA A 66 11.28 11.62 4.14
CA ALA A 66 10.31 12.07 3.13
C ALA A 66 8.98 12.52 3.76
N HIS A 67 8.46 11.78 4.73
CA HIS A 67 7.27 12.13 5.48
C HIS A 67 7.46 13.41 6.31
N ALA A 68 8.58 13.57 7.00
CA ALA A 68 8.86 14.76 7.80
C ALA A 68 8.92 16.04 6.92
N VAL A 69 9.52 15.95 5.73
CA VAL A 69 9.55 17.04 4.76
C VAL A 69 8.15 17.31 4.19
N SER A 70 7.42 16.25 3.81
CA SER A 70 6.06 16.38 3.27
C SER A 70 5.08 16.98 4.29
N ALA A 71 5.15 16.59 5.56
CA ALA A 71 4.25 17.05 6.61
C ALA A 71 4.47 18.54 6.97
N LYS A 72 5.70 19.03 6.80
CA LYS A 72 6.07 20.43 7.03
C LYS A 72 6.00 21.28 5.76
N ARG A 73 5.64 20.70 4.62
CA ARG A 73 5.52 21.46 3.37
C ARG A 73 4.35 22.42 3.52
N PRO A 74 4.55 23.74 3.35
CA PRO A 74 3.44 24.68 3.37
C PRO A 74 2.47 24.26 2.26
N VAL A 75 1.21 24.07 2.63
CA VAL A 75 0.14 23.86 1.65
C VAL A 75 0.05 25.16 0.88
N LEU A 76 0.61 25.18 -0.33
CA LEU A 76 0.40 26.29 -1.24
C LEU A 76 -1.12 26.44 -1.38
N PRO A 77 -1.66 27.66 -1.30
CA PRO A 77 -3.08 27.87 -1.50
C PRO A 77 -3.45 27.22 -2.84
N SER A 78 -4.40 26.28 -2.81
CA SER A 78 -4.93 25.70 -4.03
C SER A 78 -5.63 26.83 -4.76
N LEU A 79 -4.94 27.42 -5.76
CA LEU A 79 -5.61 28.28 -6.70
C LEU A 79 -6.57 27.36 -7.47
N ASP A 80 -7.87 27.51 -7.19
CA ASP A 80 -8.93 26.82 -7.91
C ASP A 80 -8.94 27.33 -9.35
N LYS A 81 -8.05 26.78 -10.17
CA LYS A 81 -7.99 27.09 -11.59
C LYS A 81 -9.16 26.37 -12.24
N PRO A 82 -10.07 27.08 -12.91
CA PRO A 82 -11.18 26.43 -13.59
C PRO A 82 -10.63 25.43 -14.62
N LEU A 83 -11.20 24.22 -14.65
CA LEU A 83 -10.79 23.21 -15.62
C LEU A 83 -11.02 23.74 -17.03
N THR A 84 -10.05 23.51 -17.92
CA THR A 84 -10.23 23.79 -19.34
C THR A 84 -11.33 22.90 -19.93
N ALA A 85 -11.91 23.29 -21.06
CA ALA A 85 -12.95 22.51 -21.73
C ALA A 85 -12.50 21.07 -22.03
N GLU A 86 -11.24 20.88 -22.41
CA GLU A 86 -10.65 19.55 -22.63
C GLU A 86 -10.53 18.74 -21.35
N GLN A 87 -10.11 19.35 -20.24
CA GLN A 87 -10.04 18.67 -18.95
C GLN A 87 -11.43 18.26 -18.46
N GLN A 88 -12.46 19.10 -18.69
CA GLN A 88 -13.86 18.75 -18.41
C GLN A 88 -14.33 17.58 -19.28
N ARG A 89 -13.96 17.55 -20.57
CA ARG A 89 -14.24 16.42 -21.48
C ARG A 89 -13.60 15.12 -20.95
N HIS A 90 -12.34 15.18 -20.56
CA HIS A 90 -11.61 14.03 -20.01
C HIS A 90 -12.23 13.53 -18.70
N LYS A 91 -12.58 14.45 -17.79
CA LYS A 91 -13.24 14.12 -16.52
C LYS A 91 -14.58 13.42 -16.75
N PHE A 92 -15.41 13.97 -17.64
CA PHE A 92 -16.70 13.36 -18.00
C PHE A 92 -16.53 11.94 -18.55
N ASN A 93 -15.61 11.75 -19.51
CA ASN A 93 -15.36 10.44 -20.11
C ASN A 93 -14.78 9.44 -19.10
N PHE A 94 -13.93 9.90 -18.19
CA PHE A 94 -13.35 9.06 -17.14
C PHE A 94 -14.41 8.58 -16.15
N GLU A 95 -15.28 9.47 -15.70
CA GLU A 95 -16.39 9.13 -14.80
C GLU A 95 -17.38 8.15 -15.47
N ALA A 96 -17.78 8.42 -16.72
CA ALA A 96 -18.68 7.54 -17.46
C ALA A 96 -18.07 6.17 -17.72
N LYS A 97 -16.78 6.11 -18.07
CA LYS A 97 -16.03 4.86 -18.22
C LYS A 97 -15.99 4.07 -16.92
N ASN A 98 -15.67 4.71 -15.80
CA ASN A 98 -15.57 4.01 -14.51
C ASN A 98 -16.93 3.48 -14.07
N LYS A 99 -18.02 4.22 -14.34
CA LYS A 99 -19.39 3.73 -14.10
C LYS A 99 -19.71 2.50 -14.95
N ALA A 100 -19.36 2.50 -16.23
CA ALA A 100 -19.58 1.33 -17.09
C ALA A 100 -18.74 0.12 -16.67
N ILE A 101 -17.47 0.33 -16.31
CA ILE A 101 -16.62 -0.74 -15.76
C ILE A 101 -17.21 -1.30 -14.45
N ALA A 102 -17.71 -0.45 -13.57
CA ALA A 102 -18.35 -0.88 -12.33
C ALA A 102 -19.67 -1.64 -12.57
N ALA A 103 -20.35 -1.39 -13.69
CA ALA A 103 -21.56 -2.09 -14.12
C ALA A 103 -21.28 -3.30 -15.03
N ASP A 104 -20.02 -3.69 -15.22
CA ASP A 104 -19.57 -4.73 -16.17
C ASP A 104 -20.04 -4.50 -17.63
N GLU A 105 -20.30 -3.25 -18.01
CA GLU A 105 -20.66 -2.84 -19.37
C GLU A 105 -19.41 -2.50 -20.20
N ASN A 106 -19.42 -2.91 -21.47
CA ASN A 106 -18.32 -2.66 -22.39
C ASN A 106 -18.51 -1.37 -23.22
N THR A 107 -19.57 -0.60 -22.95
CA THR A 107 -19.93 0.61 -23.70
C THR A 107 -20.38 1.72 -22.75
N PHE A 108 -20.07 2.98 -23.06
CA PHE A 108 -20.54 4.13 -22.31
C PHE A 108 -20.71 5.36 -23.20
N GLN A 109 -21.53 6.31 -22.78
CA GLN A 109 -21.66 7.61 -23.47
C GLN A 109 -20.56 8.57 -23.02
N GLY A 110 -19.81 9.09 -23.99
CA GLY A 110 -18.70 10.03 -23.78
C GLY A 110 -18.72 11.18 -24.79
N LYS A 111 -17.97 12.24 -24.49
CA LYS A 111 -17.72 13.36 -25.39
C LYS A 111 -16.46 13.12 -26.22
N CYS A 112 -16.62 13.08 -27.53
CA CYS A 112 -15.59 13.01 -28.55
C CYS A 112 -15.40 14.38 -29.22
N ASP A 113 -14.18 14.70 -29.63
CA ASP A 113 -13.86 15.99 -30.27
C ASP A 113 -14.50 16.15 -31.65
N LEU A 114 -14.56 15.07 -32.41
CA LEU A 114 -15.06 15.09 -33.77
C LEU A 114 -16.58 14.92 -33.85
N HIS A 115 -17.16 14.21 -32.87
CA HIS A 115 -18.54 13.72 -32.97
C HIS A 115 -19.44 14.19 -31.83
N GLY A 116 -18.93 14.97 -30.88
CA GLY A 116 -19.69 15.39 -29.70
C GLY A 116 -20.04 14.20 -28.80
N LEU A 117 -21.28 14.10 -28.36
CA LEU A 117 -21.73 13.04 -27.45
C LEU A 117 -22.00 11.75 -28.23
N THR A 118 -21.23 10.70 -27.93
CA THR A 118 -21.24 9.43 -28.67
C THR A 118 -20.94 8.24 -27.77
N ASP A 119 -21.23 7.04 -28.26
CA ASP A 119 -20.86 5.80 -27.59
C ASP A 119 -19.37 5.47 -27.77
N PHE A 120 -18.74 5.15 -26.66
CA PHE A 120 -17.38 4.67 -26.56
C PHE A 120 -17.39 3.20 -26.17
N LYS A 121 -16.51 2.42 -26.78
CA LYS A 121 -16.27 1.02 -26.41
C LYS A 121 -15.05 0.92 -25.50
N VAL A 122 -15.21 0.26 -24.35
CA VAL A 122 -14.14 -0.03 -23.39
C VAL A 122 -13.60 -1.43 -23.63
N TYR A 123 -12.28 -1.55 -23.57
CA TYR A 123 -11.57 -2.82 -23.68
C TYR A 123 -11.04 -3.27 -22.32
N LYS A 124 -10.85 -4.59 -22.16
CA LYS A 124 -10.17 -5.18 -20.99
C LYS A 124 -8.77 -4.60 -20.73
N SER A 125 -8.12 -4.06 -21.76
CA SER A 125 -6.83 -3.34 -21.64
C SER A 125 -6.94 -1.94 -21.01
N GLY A 126 -8.14 -1.49 -20.66
CA GLY A 126 -8.40 -0.15 -20.13
C GLY A 126 -8.43 0.96 -21.18
N LYS A 127 -8.19 0.66 -22.47
CA LYS A 127 -8.34 1.63 -23.56
C LYS A 127 -9.81 1.80 -23.93
N CYS A 128 -10.19 3.02 -24.32
CA CYS A 128 -11.53 3.35 -24.81
C CYS A 128 -11.46 4.11 -26.13
N HIS A 129 -12.37 3.81 -27.05
CA HIS A 129 -12.43 4.49 -28.36
C HIS A 129 -13.87 4.84 -28.70
N CYS A 130 -14.07 6.02 -29.29
CA CYS A 130 -15.34 6.40 -29.90
C CYS A 130 -15.65 5.45 -31.07
N ILE A 131 -16.86 4.89 -31.09
CA ILE A 131 -17.26 3.91 -32.10
C ILE A 131 -17.22 4.53 -33.50
N LYS A 132 -17.75 5.75 -33.66
CA LYS A 132 -17.76 6.49 -34.94
C LYS A 132 -16.36 6.79 -35.46
N CYS A 133 -15.45 7.24 -34.59
CA CYS A 133 -14.05 7.46 -34.99
C CYS A 133 -13.43 6.18 -35.53
N ARG A 134 -13.68 5.06 -34.86
CA ARG A 134 -13.08 3.77 -35.21
C ARG A 134 -13.67 3.19 -36.50
N GLU A 135 -14.95 3.42 -36.76
CA GLU A 135 -15.58 3.06 -38.04
C GLU A 135 -14.98 3.86 -39.20
N ARG A 136 -14.78 5.17 -39.03
CA ARG A 136 -14.11 6.00 -40.03
C ARG A 136 -12.69 5.52 -40.33
N THR A 137 -11.90 5.17 -39.32
CA THR A 137 -10.55 4.64 -39.54
C THR A 137 -10.56 3.30 -40.29
N LYS A 138 -11.56 2.45 -40.04
CA LYS A 138 -11.72 1.18 -40.76
C LYS A 138 -12.12 1.38 -42.22
N GLN A 139 -12.93 2.39 -42.54
CA GLN A 139 -13.30 2.71 -43.91
C GLN A 139 -12.08 3.19 -44.70
N LEU A 140 -11.32 4.15 -44.16
CA LEU A 140 -10.10 4.66 -44.81
C LEU A 140 -9.06 3.56 -45.07
N GLY A 141 -8.92 2.59 -44.16
CA GLY A 141 -8.00 1.46 -44.34
C GLY A 141 -8.47 0.39 -45.33
N LYS A 142 -9.73 0.42 -45.80
CA LYS A 142 -10.22 -0.46 -46.88
C LYS A 142 -10.10 0.18 -48.26
N GLU A 143 -9.96 1.51 -48.30
CA GLU A 143 -9.83 2.30 -49.52
C GLU A 143 -8.36 2.48 -49.96
N ALA A 144 -7.40 2.05 -49.13
CA ALA A 144 -5.96 2.03 -49.38
C ALA A 144 -5.47 0.62 -49.70
#